data_AF-A0A5R2MVQ9-F1
#
_entry.id   AF-A0A5R2MVQ9-F1
#
_cell.length_a   1.000
_cell.length_b   1.000
_cell.length_c   1.000
_cell.angle_alpha   90.00
_cell.angle_beta   90.00
_cell.angle_gamma   90.00
#
_symmetry.space_group_name_H-M   'P 1'
#
loop_
_entity.id
_entity.type
_entity.pdbx_description
1 polymer ?
#
loop_
_entity_poly.entity_id
_entity_poly.type
_entity_poly.pdbx_seq_one_letter_code
_entity_poly.pdbx_strand_id
1 'polypeptide(L)'
;TGALIRFACEAGATLAGARSDDMERLAEFGSAIGLAFQLADDLLDLTADARQMGKATGKDAAAGKGTLVALHGADWARKQLDGLVGQAHALLEPYGEKAALLKAAST
;
A
#
# COMPACT_ATOMS: atom_id res chain seq x y z
N THR A 1 7.76 -6.83 1.48
CA THR A 1 6.33 -6.81 1.84
C THR A 1 5.44 -6.81 0.61
N GLY A 2 5.48 -5.79 -0.25
CA GLY A 2 4.58 -5.70 -1.41
C GLY A 2 4.60 -6.88 -2.38
N ALA A 3 5.76 -7.49 -2.64
CA ALA A 3 5.86 -8.66 -3.51
C ALA A 3 5.09 -9.89 -2.99
N LEU A 4 5.00 -10.09 -1.67
CA LEU A 4 4.23 -11.18 -1.07
C LEU A 4 2.73 -10.92 -1.15
N ILE A 5 2.29 -9.68 -0.99
CA ILE A 5 0.89 -9.28 -1.16
C ILE A 5 0.46 -9.49 -2.61
N ARG A 6 1.28 -9.03 -3.57
CA ARG A 6 1.08 -9.31 -5.01
C ARG A 6 0.97 -10.81 -5.27
N PHE A 7 1.91 -11.59 -4.76
CA PHE A 7 1.91 -13.04 -4.94
C PHE A 7 0.65 -13.70 -4.37
N ALA A 8 0.17 -13.28 -3.20
CA ALA A 8 -1.06 -13.83 -2.62
C ALA A 8 -2.28 -13.61 -3.52
N CYS A 9 -2.41 -12.43 -4.13
CA CYS A 9 -3.49 -12.13 -5.08
C CYS A 9 -3.37 -12.98 -6.37
N GLU A 10 -2.16 -13.09 -6.93
CA GLU A 10 -1.88 -13.90 -8.12
C GLU A 10 -2.11 -15.40 -7.88
N ALA A 11 -1.68 -15.91 -6.72
CA ALA A 11 -1.89 -17.30 -6.32
C ALA A 11 -3.38 -17.63 -6.17
N GLY A 12 -4.17 -16.73 -5.56
CA GLY A 12 -5.62 -16.90 -5.46
C GLY A 12 -6.30 -16.99 -6.83
N ALA A 13 -5.92 -16.11 -7.77
CA ALA A 13 -6.42 -16.12 -9.14
C ALA A 13 -6.04 -17.43 -9.88
N THR A 14 -4.80 -17.87 -9.70
CA THR A 14 -4.27 -19.10 -10.32
C THR A 14 -5.01 -20.33 -9.82
N LEU A 15 -5.19 -20.47 -8.50
CA LEU A 15 -5.89 -21.59 -7.89
C LEU A 15 -7.37 -21.66 -8.27
N ALA A 16 -7.98 -20.50 -8.53
CA ALA A 16 -9.35 -20.41 -9.02
C ALA A 16 -9.50 -20.72 -10.52
N GLY A 17 -8.41 -20.95 -11.25
CA GLY A 17 -8.43 -21.14 -12.70
C GLY A 17 -8.91 -19.89 -13.45
N ALA A 18 -8.58 -18.70 -12.94
CA ALA A 18 -8.97 -17.44 -13.57
C ALA A 18 -8.36 -17.29 -14.97
N ARG A 19 -9.01 -16.49 -15.82
CA ARG A 19 -8.48 -16.16 -17.15
C ARG A 19 -7.25 -15.26 -17.00
N SER A 20 -6.39 -15.25 -18.02
CA SER A 20 -5.15 -14.46 -18.02
C SER A 20 -5.38 -12.98 -17.68
N ASP A 21 -6.41 -12.35 -18.26
CA ASP A 21 -6.75 -10.94 -17.98
C ASP A 21 -7.14 -10.72 -16.51
N ASP A 22 -7.81 -11.69 -15.88
CA ASP A 22 -8.21 -11.63 -14.47
C ASP A 22 -7.01 -11.87 -13.55
N MET A 23 -6.09 -12.76 -13.94
CA MET A 23 -4.84 -12.99 -13.23
C MET A 23 -3.94 -11.74 -13.22
N GLU A 24 -3.78 -11.10 -14.38
CA GLU A 24 -2.98 -9.87 -14.51
C GLU A 24 -3.61 -8.73 -13.70
N ARG A 25 -4.92 -8.55 -13.79
CA ARG A 25 -5.67 -7.55 -13.02
C ARG A 25 -5.52 -7.74 -11.51
N LEU A 26 -5.59 -8.98 -11.02
CA LEU A 26 -5.41 -9.28 -9.59
C LEU A 26 -3.96 -9.13 -9.14
N ALA A 27 -2.99 -9.40 -10.02
CA ALA A 27 -1.58 -9.13 -9.75
C ALA A 27 -1.29 -7.61 -9.68
N GLU A 28 -1.89 -6.80 -10.56
CA GLU A 28 -1.80 -5.34 -10.50
C GLU A 28 -2.47 -4.79 -9.25
N PHE A 29 -3.65 -5.30 -8.89
CA PHE A 29 -4.32 -4.96 -7.63
C PHE A 29 -3.42 -5.23 -6.43
N GLY A 30 -2.86 -6.45 -6.33
CA GLY A 30 -1.95 -6.81 -5.24
C GLY A 30 -0.66 -5.97 -5.23
N SER A 31 -0.18 -5.51 -6.39
CA SER A 31 0.96 -4.60 -6.49
C SER A 31 0.65 -3.21 -5.95
N ALA A 32 -0.51 -2.65 -6.31
CA ALA A 32 -0.96 -1.36 -5.82
C ALA A 32 -1.14 -1.35 -4.29
N ILE A 33 -1.81 -2.37 -3.76
CA ILE A 33 -2.00 -2.53 -2.30
C ILE A 33 -0.68 -2.82 -1.59
N GLY A 34 0.18 -3.64 -2.19
CA GLY A 34 1.50 -3.93 -1.63
C GLY A 34 2.38 -2.69 -1.49
N LEU A 35 2.32 -1.77 -2.45
CA LEU A 35 3.01 -0.49 -2.38
C LEU A 35 2.34 0.47 -1.38
N ALA A 36 1.01 0.54 -1.38
CA ALA A 36 0.26 1.37 -0.44
C ALA A 36 0.57 0.96 1.00
N PHE A 37 0.61 -0.34 1.30
CA PHE A 37 0.97 -0.84 2.62
C PHE A 37 2.36 -0.38 3.07
N GLN A 38 3.36 -0.44 2.17
CA GLN A 38 4.72 0.00 2.51
C GLN A 38 4.80 1.50 2.75
N LEU A 39 4.11 2.32 1.95
CA LEU A 39 4.04 3.77 2.15
C LEU A 39 3.31 4.14 3.45
N ALA A 40 2.26 3.41 3.79
CA ALA A 40 1.51 3.61 5.02
C ALA A 40 2.38 3.28 6.25
N ASP A 41 3.13 2.18 6.21
CA ASP A 41 4.09 1.78 7.24
C ASP A 41 5.17 2.85 7.45
N ASP A 42 5.79 3.31 6.35
CA ASP A 42 6.81 4.37 6.39
C ASP A 42 6.25 5.71 6.93
N LEU A 43 4.98 6.03 6.62
CA LEU A 43 4.29 7.22 7.13
C LEU A 43 3.95 7.10 8.62
N LEU A 44 3.55 5.92 9.07
CA LEU A 44 3.31 5.64 10.49
C LEU A 44 4.61 5.79 11.29
N ASP A 45 5.71 5.23 10.79
CA ASP A 45 7.05 5.39 11.38
C ASP A 45 7.44 6.87 11.49
N LEU A 46 7.35 7.63 10.39
CA LEU A 46 7.71 9.06 10.38
C LEU A 46 6.89 9.88 11.39
N THR A 47 5.58 9.63 11.47
CA THR A 47 4.70 10.39 12.37
C THR A 47 4.79 9.95 13.83
N ALA A 48 5.19 8.70 14.09
CA ALA A 48 5.50 8.20 15.42
C ALA A 48 6.79 8.83 15.94
N ASP A 49 7.85 8.84 15.13
CA ASP A 49 9.15 9.45 15.45
C ASP A 49 9.00 10.94 15.72
N ALA A 50 8.23 11.67 14.91
CA ALA A 50 7.97 13.09 15.14
C ALA A 50 7.27 13.36 16.48
N ARG A 51 6.33 12.51 16.90
CA ARG A 51 5.67 12.63 18.21
C ARG A 51 6.59 12.26 19.37
N GLN A 52 7.43 11.23 19.19
CA GLN A 52 8.41 10.82 20.19
C GLN A 52 9.50 11.87 20.38
N MET A 53 10.03 12.44 19.29
CA MET A 53 10.97 13.57 19.29
C MET A 53 10.37 14.86 19.86
N GLY A 54 9.08 15.11 19.64
CA GLY A 54 8.36 16.23 20.28
C GLY A 54 8.27 16.10 21.81
N LYS A 55 8.37 14.88 22.36
CA LYS A 55 8.48 14.62 23.81
C LYS A 55 9.93 14.54 24.29
N ALA A 56 10.85 14.09 23.46
CA ALA A 56 12.28 13.99 23.73
C ALA A 56 13.01 15.13 23.00
N THR A 57 12.98 16.34 23.54
CA THR A 57 13.64 17.50 22.93
C THR A 57 15.10 17.22 22.59
N GLY A 58 15.40 17.23 21.28
CA GLY A 58 16.58 17.85 20.69
C GLY A 58 17.93 17.21 21.01
N LYS A 59 18.22 16.09 20.37
CA LYS A 59 19.54 15.74 19.79
C LYS A 59 19.37 14.43 19.01
N ASP A 60 19.96 14.39 17.82
CA ASP A 60 20.01 13.24 16.91
C ASP A 60 18.81 13.03 15.97
N ALA A 61 18.50 14.06 15.16
CA ALA A 61 17.61 13.94 13.99
C ALA A 61 18.29 13.26 12.78
N ALA A 62 19.26 12.38 12.98
CA ALA A 62 20.11 11.83 11.93
C ALA A 62 20.36 10.33 12.10
N ALA A 63 19.30 9.53 12.06
CA ALA A 63 19.34 8.11 11.72
C ALA A 63 17.99 7.81 11.05
N GLY A 64 17.87 7.49 9.78
CA GLY A 64 18.71 6.60 8.99
C GLY A 64 17.86 5.58 8.20
N LYS A 65 16.59 5.90 7.89
CA LYS A 65 15.78 5.14 6.93
C LYS A 65 15.51 6.04 5.73
N GLY A 66 16.21 5.80 4.62
CA GLY A 66 16.00 6.49 3.35
C GLY A 66 14.70 6.04 2.67
N THR A 67 13.56 6.21 3.34
CA THR A 67 12.25 5.91 2.76
C THR A 67 11.79 7.06 1.88
N LEU A 68 10.94 6.77 0.90
CA LEU A 68 10.36 7.80 0.04
C LEU A 68 9.55 8.82 0.85
N VAL A 69 8.90 8.36 1.93
CA VAL A 69 8.13 9.22 2.83
C VAL A 69 9.03 10.16 3.63
N ALA A 70 10.19 9.70 4.09
CA ALA A 70 11.17 10.58 4.74
C ALA A 70 11.73 11.64 3.79
N LEU A 71 11.86 11.32 2.50
CA LEU A 71 12.35 12.24 1.47
C LEU A 71 11.31 13.29 1.04
N HIS A 72 10.07 12.86 0.81
CA HIS A 72 9.03 13.71 0.22
C HIS A 72 8.02 14.27 1.24
N GLY A 73 8.02 13.75 2.47
CA GLY A 73 7.14 14.18 3.55
C GLY A 73 5.75 13.52 3.56
N ALA A 74 5.02 13.79 4.63
CA ALA A 74 3.74 13.14 4.95
C ALA A 74 2.61 13.43 3.94
N ASP A 75 2.51 14.67 3.44
CA ASP A 75 1.44 15.05 2.51
C ASP A 75 1.60 14.39 1.15
N TRP A 76 2.85 14.25 0.68
CA TRP A 76 3.14 13.49 -0.54
C TRP A 76 2.73 12.02 -0.36
N ALA A 77 3.10 11.41 0.76
CA ALA A 77 2.78 10.01 1.04
C ALA A 77 1.26 9.77 1.06
N ARG A 78 0.48 10.65 1.72
CA ARG A 78 -0.98 10.58 1.74
C ARG A 78 -1.58 10.66 0.33
N LYS A 79 -1.10 11.59 -0.50
CA LYS A 79 -1.54 11.70 -1.89
C LYS A 79 -1.23 10.44 -2.71
N GLN A 80 -0.08 9.81 -2.50
CA GLN A 80 0.25 8.54 -3.16
C GLN A 80 -0.65 7.41 -2.67
N LEU A 81 -0.93 7.33 -1.36
CA LEU A 81 -1.84 6.35 -0.79
C LEU A 81 -3.23 6.46 -1.41
N ASP A 82 -3.80 7.67 -1.47
CA ASP A 82 -5.11 7.92 -2.09
C ASP A 82 -5.13 7.46 -3.56
N GLY A 83 -4.06 7.73 -4.30
CA GLY A 83 -3.91 7.31 -5.69
C GLY A 83 -3.86 5.79 -5.85
N LEU A 84 -3.09 5.11 -4.99
CA LEU A 84 -2.92 3.65 -5.02
C LEU A 84 -4.21 2.91 -4.62
N VAL A 85 -4.93 3.40 -3.60
CA VAL A 85 -6.24 2.87 -3.21
C VAL A 85 -7.26 3.10 -4.33
N GLY A 86 -7.27 4.29 -4.93
CA GLY A 86 -8.12 4.58 -6.09
C GLY A 86 -7.85 3.65 -7.27
N GLN A 87 -6.58 3.40 -7.60
CA GLN A 87 -6.17 2.44 -8.63
C GLN A 87 -6.64 1.02 -8.29
N ALA A 88 -6.43 0.57 -7.06
CA ALA A 88 -6.85 -0.75 -6.62
C ALA A 88 -8.37 -0.95 -6.73
N HIS A 89 -9.16 0.05 -6.33
CA HIS A 89 -10.62 0.01 -6.47
C HIS A 89 -11.05 -0.02 -7.93
N ALA A 90 -10.45 0.81 -8.78
CA ALA A 90 -10.72 0.84 -10.21
C ALA A 90 -10.45 -0.52 -10.89
N LEU A 91 -9.37 -1.20 -10.50
CA LEU A 91 -9.04 -2.53 -11.00
C LEU A 91 -10.11 -3.57 -10.64
N LEU A 92 -10.79 -3.40 -9.50
CA LEU A 92 -11.82 -4.31 -9.01
C LEU A 92 -13.24 -4.01 -9.54
N GLU A 93 -13.48 -2.87 -10.20
CA GLU A 93 -14.81 -2.51 -10.71
C GLU A 93 -15.48 -3.58 -11.59
N PRO A 94 -14.77 -4.29 -12.50
CA PRO A 94 -15.40 -5.33 -13.33
C PRO A 94 -16.02 -6.49 -12.53
N TYR A 95 -15.61 -6.70 -11.28
CA TYR A 95 -16.12 -7.76 -10.41
C TYR A 95 -17.36 -7.34 -9.62
N GLY A 96 -17.70 -6.05 -9.59
CA GLY A 96 -18.84 -5.50 -8.84
C GLY A 96 -18.86 -5.96 -7.38
N GLU A 97 -20.04 -6.39 -6.91
CA GLU A 97 -20.25 -6.88 -5.54
C GLU A 97 -19.35 -8.06 -5.13
N LYS A 98 -18.88 -8.86 -6.10
CA LYS A 98 -17.98 -9.99 -5.78
C LYS A 98 -16.64 -9.52 -5.21
N ALA A 99 -16.23 -8.28 -5.51
CA ALA A 99 -14.99 -7.71 -5.00
C ALA A 99 -15.19 -6.89 -3.71
N ALA A 100 -16.39 -6.86 -3.11
CA ALA A 100 -16.66 -6.06 -1.91
C ALA A 100 -15.67 -6.34 -0.76
N LEU A 101 -15.32 -7.61 -0.55
CA LEU A 101 -14.35 -8.01 0.48
C LEU A 101 -12.95 -7.46 0.18
N LEU A 102 -12.51 -7.51 -1.08
CA LEU A 102 -11.20 -7.00 -1.48
C LEU A 102 -11.14 -5.47 -1.40
N LYS A 103 -12.21 -4.77 -1.80
CA LYS A 103 -12.34 -3.31 -1.65
C LYS A 103 -12.29 -2.90 -0.17
N ALA A 104 -12.97 -3.62 0.70
CA ALA A 104 -12.95 -3.36 2.15
C ALA A 104 -11.56 -3.59 2.77
N ALA A 105 -10.82 -4.59 2.29
CA ALA A 105 -9.46 -4.87 2.76
C ALA A 105 -8.40 -3.89 2.24
N SER A 106 -8.73 -3.09 1.22
CA SER A 106 -7.83 -2.11 0.59
C SER A 106 -8.07 -0.65 1.01
N THR A 107 -8.96 -0.40 1.96
CA THR A 107 -9.29 0.94 2.48
C THR A 107 -8.59 1.20 3.81
#